data_AF-A0AAU5G3R2-F1
#
_entry.id   AF-A0AAU5G3R2-F1
#
_cell.length_a   1.000
_cell.length_b   1.000
_cell.length_c   1.000
_cell.angle_alpha   90.00
_cell.angle_beta   90.00
_cell.angle_gamma   90.00
#
_symmetry.space_group_name_H-M   'P 1'
#
loop_
_entity.id
_entity.type
_entity.pdbx_description
1 polymer ?
#
loop_
_entity_poly.entity_id
_entity_poly.type
_entity_poly.pdbx_seq_one_letter_code
_entity_poly.pdbx_strand_id
1 'polypeptide(L)'
;MECDFARERAGRFGPAELVAQIRETAGSSRRAPLAAPLDPLVDFLVHGQDIARPLGRDRPMPTEQATAALAHVVSSPFYGARKRLRGVRLVATDAAWSAGTGPDEVRGPVADLLLLATGRLAGLAGVSGPGTEKLAATLS
;
A
#
# COMPACT_ATOMS: atom_id res chain seq x y z
N MET A 1 15.55 14.84 -7.69
CA MET A 1 15.03 14.10 -8.86
C MET A 1 13.51 14.03 -8.83
N GLU A 2 12.88 13.18 -8.01
CA GLU A 2 11.41 13.08 -7.93
C GLU A 2 10.72 14.38 -7.48
N CYS A 3 11.26 15.05 -6.46
CA CYS A 3 10.72 16.34 -6.00
C CYS A 3 10.81 17.45 -7.06
N ASP A 4 11.84 17.41 -7.90
CA ASP A 4 12.06 18.44 -8.92
C ASP A 4 11.11 18.23 -10.09
N PHE A 5 10.91 16.97 -10.50
CA PHE A 5 9.90 16.60 -11.48
C PHE A 5 8.49 16.96 -11.01
N ALA A 6 8.15 16.67 -9.74
CA ALA A 6 6.86 17.04 -9.18
C ALA A 6 6.64 18.57 -9.19
N ARG A 7 7.67 19.36 -8.83
CA ARG A 7 7.61 20.82 -8.86
C ARG A 7 7.48 21.38 -10.28
N GLU A 8 8.28 20.87 -11.22
CA GLU A 8 8.20 21.26 -12.63
C GLU A 8 6.81 20.99 -13.20
N ARG A 9 6.28 19.79 -12.93
CA ARG A 9 4.95 19.38 -13.40
C ARG A 9 3.83 20.22 -12.78
N ALA A 10 3.92 20.54 -11.48
CA ALA A 10 2.97 21.42 -10.81
C ALA A 10 3.09 22.89 -11.24
N GLY A 11 4.28 23.34 -11.68
CA GLY A 11 4.46 24.66 -12.29
C GLY A 11 3.88 24.75 -13.70
N ARG A 12 3.76 23.61 -14.41
CA ARG A 12 3.26 23.53 -15.78
C ARG A 12 1.75 23.29 -15.90
N PHE A 13 1.14 22.60 -14.93
CA PHE A 13 -0.27 22.20 -14.99
C PHE A 13 -1.00 22.53 -13.69
N GLY A 14 -2.20 23.08 -13.81
CA GLY A 14 -3.10 23.29 -12.68
C GLY A 14 -3.69 21.97 -12.14
N PRO A 15 -4.21 21.97 -10.90
CA PRO A 15 -4.79 20.77 -10.29
C PRO A 15 -5.88 20.09 -11.14
N ALA A 16 -6.75 20.88 -11.78
CA ALA A 16 -7.82 20.34 -12.63
C ALA A 16 -7.27 19.62 -13.88
N GLU A 17 -6.20 20.15 -14.48
CA GLU A 17 -5.54 19.55 -15.64
C GLU A 17 -4.80 18.27 -15.26
N LEU A 18 -4.12 18.25 -14.11
CA LEU A 18 -3.47 17.04 -13.59
C LEU A 18 -4.49 15.94 -13.32
N VAL A 19 -5.64 16.27 -12.73
CA VAL A 19 -6.74 15.33 -12.51
C VAL A 19 -7.31 14.83 -13.84
N ALA A 20 -7.50 15.72 -14.82
CA ALA A 20 -7.98 15.33 -16.15
C ALA A 20 -7.02 14.36 -16.85
N GLN A 21 -5.71 14.62 -16.79
CA GLN A 21 -4.69 13.73 -17.35
C GLN A 21 -4.71 12.34 -16.69
N ILE A 22 -4.85 12.26 -15.36
CA ILE A 22 -4.99 10.98 -14.66
C ILE A 22 -6.23 10.22 -15.18
N ARG A 23 -7.37 10.90 -15.31
CA ARG A 23 -8.63 10.30 -15.81
C ARG A 23 -8.50 9.81 -17.24
N GLU A 24 -7.88 10.59 -18.12
CA GLU A 24 -7.65 10.23 -19.52
C GLU A 24 -6.83 8.94 -19.64
N THR A 25 -5.86 8.75 -18.76
CA THR A 25 -5.00 7.55 -18.76
C THR A 25 -5.51 6.38 -17.92
N ALA A 26 -6.65 6.51 -17.24
CA ALA A 26 -7.13 5.51 -16.28
C ALA A 26 -7.41 4.13 -16.90
N GLY A 27 -7.78 4.08 -18.18
CA GLY A 27 -8.00 2.85 -18.94
C GLY A 27 -6.75 2.30 -19.64
N SER A 28 -5.59 2.94 -19.47
CA SER A 28 -4.35 2.54 -20.14
C SER A 28 -3.80 1.25 -19.54
N SER A 29 -3.47 0.29 -20.40
CA SER A 29 -2.77 -0.95 -19.99
C SER A 29 -1.24 -0.79 -19.91
N ARG A 30 -0.73 0.41 -20.26
CA ARG A 30 0.71 0.70 -20.22
C ARG A 30 1.23 0.64 -18.80
N ARG A 31 2.35 -0.04 -18.63
CA ARG A 31 3.04 -0.25 -17.35
C ARG A 31 4.54 -0.08 -17.58
N ALA A 32 5.29 0.22 -16.51
CA ALA A 32 6.73 0.18 -16.56
C ALA A 32 7.20 -1.23 -16.99
N PRO A 33 8.34 -1.36 -17.71
CA PRO A 33 8.93 -2.67 -17.97
C PRO A 33 9.08 -3.48 -16.68
N LEU A 34 8.75 -4.77 -16.74
CA LEU A 34 8.77 -5.72 -15.61
C LEU A 34 7.69 -5.53 -14.53
N ALA A 35 6.87 -4.47 -14.60
CA ALA A 35 5.78 -4.29 -13.65
C ALA A 35 4.65 -5.31 -13.89
N ALA A 36 4.25 -6.00 -12.82
CA ALA A 36 3.12 -6.89 -12.79
C ALA A 36 1.80 -6.12 -12.99
N PRO A 37 0.73 -6.78 -13.46
CA PRO A 37 -0.58 -6.12 -13.66
C PRO A 37 -1.12 -5.39 -12.43
N LEU A 38 -0.84 -5.90 -11.22
CA LEU A 38 -1.31 -5.32 -9.96
C LEU A 38 -0.41 -4.23 -9.38
N ASP A 39 0.81 -4.01 -9.90
CA ASP A 39 1.72 -3.01 -9.33
C ASP A 39 1.14 -1.58 -9.39
N PRO A 40 0.52 -1.12 -10.49
CA PRO A 40 -0.12 0.21 -10.50
C PRO A 40 -1.22 0.34 -9.45
N LEU A 41 -1.98 -0.74 -9.19
CA LEU A 41 -3.02 -0.73 -8.16
C LEU A 41 -2.41 -0.54 -6.77
N VAL A 42 -1.33 -1.26 -6.46
CA VAL A 42 -0.59 -1.11 -5.20
C VAL A 42 -0.13 0.34 -5.03
N ASP A 43 0.49 0.91 -6.07
CA ASP A 43 0.99 2.28 -6.05
C ASP A 43 -0.14 3.29 -5.76
N PHE A 44 -1.27 3.20 -6.46
CA PHE A 44 -2.41 4.11 -6.25
C PHE A 44 -3.03 3.99 -4.85
N LEU A 45 -3.12 2.77 -4.32
CA LEU A 45 -3.67 2.55 -2.99
C LEU A 45 -2.72 3.09 -1.91
N VAL A 46 -1.44 2.70 -1.95
CA VAL A 46 -0.46 3.03 -0.93
C VAL A 46 -0.08 4.51 -0.97
N HIS A 47 0.26 5.07 -2.14
CA HIS A 47 0.64 6.48 -2.24
C HIS A 47 -0.54 7.42 -1.99
N GLY A 48 -1.77 6.96 -2.23
CA GLY A 48 -2.96 7.66 -1.77
C GLY A 48 -2.98 7.86 -0.25
N GLN A 49 -2.53 6.87 0.53
CA GLN A 49 -2.42 6.98 1.99
C GLN A 49 -1.20 7.77 2.43
N ASP A 50 -0.07 7.64 1.72
CA ASP A 50 1.14 8.43 1.97
C ASP A 50 0.84 9.94 1.90
N ILE A 51 -0.18 10.34 1.13
CA ILE A 51 -0.71 11.71 1.06
C ILE A 51 -1.82 11.96 2.08
N ALA A 52 -2.83 11.07 2.14
CA ALA A 52 -4.05 11.32 2.89
C ALA A 52 -3.82 11.35 4.41
N ARG A 53 -3.06 10.39 4.95
CA ARG A 53 -2.86 10.24 6.41
C ARG A 53 -2.14 11.43 7.05
N PRO A 54 -1.00 11.93 6.50
CA PRO A 54 -0.34 13.11 7.07
C PRO A 54 -1.19 14.38 7.02
N LEU A 55 -2.18 14.43 6.12
CA LEU A 55 -3.09 15.55 5.96
C LEU A 55 -4.40 15.38 6.76
N GLY A 56 -4.54 14.30 7.53
CA GLY A 56 -5.76 13.98 8.26
C GLY A 56 -6.98 13.78 7.37
N ARG A 57 -6.78 13.41 6.10
CA ARG A 57 -7.86 13.20 5.13
C ARG A 57 -8.30 11.74 5.14
N ASP A 58 -9.60 11.53 5.17
CA ASP A 58 -10.16 10.22 4.91
C ASP A 58 -10.06 9.90 3.42
N ARG A 59 -9.50 8.72 3.13
CA ARG A 59 -9.37 8.18 1.78
C ARG A 59 -9.55 6.66 1.88
N PRO A 60 -10.78 6.14 1.87
CA PRO A 60 -11.00 4.71 1.98
C PRO A 60 -10.32 3.96 0.82
N MET A 61 -9.74 2.79 1.14
CA MET A 61 -9.40 1.82 0.11
C MET A 61 -10.55 0.83 -0.02
N PRO A 62 -11.10 0.60 -1.22
CA PRO A 62 -12.12 -0.42 -1.35
C PRO A 62 -11.50 -1.81 -1.09
N THR A 63 -12.16 -2.58 -0.22
CA THR A 63 -11.63 -3.77 0.45
C THR A 63 -11.19 -4.85 -0.54
N GLU A 64 -11.95 -5.06 -1.61
CA GLU A 64 -11.64 -6.06 -2.63
C GLU A 64 -10.29 -5.78 -3.31
N GLN A 65 -10.10 -4.55 -3.79
CA GLN A 65 -8.89 -4.09 -4.46
C GLN A 65 -7.69 -4.08 -3.51
N ALA A 66 -7.91 -3.65 -2.26
CA ALA A 66 -6.87 -3.70 -1.23
C ALA A 66 -6.45 -5.14 -0.91
N THR A 67 -7.40 -6.09 -0.92
CA THR A 67 -7.12 -7.52 -0.65
C THR A 67 -6.29 -8.12 -1.79
N ALA A 68 -6.66 -7.84 -3.04
CA ALA A 68 -5.90 -8.26 -4.21
C ALA A 68 -4.48 -7.68 -4.21
N ALA A 69 -4.34 -6.38 -3.89
CA ALA A 69 -3.05 -5.72 -3.75
C ALA A 69 -2.20 -6.34 -2.64
N LEU A 70 -2.78 -6.60 -1.47
CA LEU A 70 -2.06 -7.21 -0.34
C LEU A 70 -1.60 -8.65 -0.66
N ALA A 71 -2.45 -9.45 -1.30
CA ALA A 71 -2.08 -10.79 -1.76
C ALA A 71 -0.91 -10.76 -2.76
N HIS A 72 -0.94 -9.81 -3.70
CA HIS A 72 0.15 -9.59 -4.66
C HIS A 72 1.45 -9.17 -3.96
N VAL A 73 1.39 -8.18 -3.07
CA VAL A 73 2.56 -7.70 -2.30
C VAL A 73 3.21 -8.82 -1.48
N VAL A 74 2.40 -9.66 -0.81
CA VAL A 74 2.91 -10.75 0.04
C VAL A 74 3.57 -11.86 -0.79
N SER A 75 3.06 -12.13 -1.98
CA SER A 75 3.58 -13.19 -2.87
C SER A 75 4.75 -12.75 -3.74
N SER A 76 4.85 -11.45 -4.05
CA SER A 76 5.87 -10.92 -4.95
C SER A 76 7.26 -10.83 -4.27
N PRO A 77 8.34 -11.25 -4.96
CA PRO A 77 9.70 -11.13 -4.42
C PRO A 77 10.21 -9.69 -4.39
N PHE A 78 9.57 -8.76 -5.12
CA PHE A 78 10.07 -7.40 -5.32
C PHE A 78 9.67 -6.42 -4.21
N TYR A 79 8.60 -6.68 -3.46
CA TYR A 79 8.15 -5.78 -2.38
C TYR A 79 8.91 -5.98 -1.05
N GLY A 80 9.76 -7.00 -0.96
CA GLY A 80 10.45 -7.37 0.28
C GLY A 80 9.51 -7.82 1.41
N ALA A 81 8.21 -8.01 1.14
CA ALA A 81 7.20 -8.36 2.13
C ALA A 81 7.54 -9.67 2.85
N ARG A 82 8.04 -10.68 2.13
CA ARG A 82 8.49 -11.96 2.73
C ARG A 82 9.56 -11.78 3.80
N LYS A 83 10.52 -10.86 3.60
CA LYS A 83 11.57 -10.58 4.59
C LYS A 83 10.99 -9.82 5.79
N ARG A 84 10.12 -8.85 5.53
CA ARG A 84 9.49 -7.98 6.52
C ARG A 84 8.52 -8.73 7.44
N LEU A 85 7.71 -9.60 6.87
CA LEU A 85 6.66 -10.36 7.55
C LEU A 85 7.13 -11.72 8.07
N ARG A 86 8.44 -11.94 8.19
CA ARG A 86 8.99 -13.25 8.59
C ARG A 86 8.53 -13.62 9.99
N GLY A 87 7.88 -14.78 10.10
CA GLY A 87 7.34 -15.27 11.36
C GLY A 87 6.13 -14.47 11.86
N VAL A 88 5.47 -13.70 10.99
CA VAL A 88 4.21 -13.02 11.26
C VAL A 88 3.08 -13.67 10.45
N ARG A 89 1.88 -13.74 11.03
CA ARG A 89 0.64 -14.09 10.34
C ARG A 89 -0.26 -12.85 10.27
N LEU A 90 -0.57 -12.40 9.07
CA LEU A 90 -1.52 -11.31 8.83
C LEU A 90 -2.94 -11.86 8.75
N VAL A 91 -3.88 -11.18 9.40
CA VAL A 91 -5.30 -11.56 9.39
C VAL A 91 -6.15 -10.30 9.19
N ALA A 92 -6.86 -10.24 8.06
CA ALA A 92 -7.78 -9.15 7.79
C ALA A 92 -9.01 -9.23 8.71
N THR A 93 -9.47 -8.08 9.21
CA THR A 93 -10.68 -8.00 10.06
C THR A 93 -11.93 -7.64 9.26
N ASP A 94 -11.76 -7.05 8.07
CA ASP A 94 -12.81 -6.59 7.16
C ASP A 94 -12.91 -7.42 5.88
N ALA A 95 -12.10 -8.49 5.76
CA ALA A 95 -12.14 -9.44 4.65
C ALA A 95 -11.82 -10.86 5.13
N ALA A 96 -12.33 -11.87 4.43
CA ALA A 96 -11.97 -13.27 4.66
C ALA A 96 -10.59 -13.60 4.06
N TRP A 97 -9.54 -12.95 4.59
CA TRP A 97 -8.18 -13.07 4.08
C TRP A 97 -7.15 -13.19 5.21
N SER A 98 -6.20 -14.11 5.06
CA SER A 98 -5.02 -14.20 5.93
C SER A 98 -3.83 -14.76 5.16
N ALA A 99 -2.61 -14.41 5.57
CA ALA A 99 -1.38 -14.93 4.99
C ALA A 99 -0.23 -14.99 5.99
N GLY A 100 0.72 -15.90 5.76
CA GLY A 100 1.82 -16.18 6.68
C GLY A 100 1.48 -17.31 7.65
N THR A 101 2.53 -17.97 8.15
CA THR A 101 2.44 -19.16 9.01
C THR A 101 3.15 -18.97 10.36
N GLY A 102 3.54 -17.73 10.67
CA GLY A 102 4.23 -17.41 11.91
C GLY A 102 3.32 -17.43 13.14
N PRO A 103 3.90 -17.61 14.34
CA PRO A 103 3.14 -17.59 15.59
C PRO A 103 2.66 -16.18 15.97
N ASP A 104 3.31 -15.15 15.46
CA ASP A 104 3.03 -13.76 15.81
C ASP A 104 1.90 -13.22 14.91
N GLU A 105 0.68 -13.21 15.42
CA GLU A 105 -0.48 -12.73 14.67
C GLU A 105 -0.58 -11.19 14.68
N VAL A 106 -0.94 -10.62 13.53
CA VAL A 106 -1.28 -9.20 13.36
C VAL A 106 -2.63 -9.11 12.66
N ARG A 107 -3.59 -8.48 13.34
CA ARG A 107 -4.97 -8.29 12.91
C ARG A 107 -5.26 -6.83 12.62
N GLY A 108 -5.95 -6.55 11.53
CA GLY A 108 -6.55 -5.24 11.28
C GLY A 108 -7.16 -5.13 9.89
N PRO A 109 -7.64 -3.93 9.51
CA PRO A 109 -8.20 -3.70 8.19
C PRO A 109 -7.17 -3.99 7.09
N VAL A 110 -7.63 -4.50 5.94
CA VAL A 110 -6.75 -4.82 4.81
C VAL A 110 -5.88 -3.63 4.39
N ALA A 111 -6.43 -2.42 4.46
CA ALA A 111 -5.70 -1.19 4.14
C ALA A 111 -4.45 -1.00 5.02
N ASP A 112 -4.56 -1.21 6.33
CA ASP A 112 -3.44 -1.08 7.26
C ASP A 112 -2.44 -2.23 7.11
N LEU A 113 -2.92 -3.45 6.87
CA LEU A 113 -2.06 -4.59 6.57
C LEU A 113 -1.26 -4.40 5.28
N LEU A 114 -1.86 -3.80 4.24
CA LEU A 114 -1.19 -3.43 3.00
C LEU A 114 -0.08 -2.40 3.22
N LEU A 115 -0.33 -1.38 4.03
CA LEU A 115 0.70 -0.40 4.40
C LEU A 115 1.88 -1.08 5.11
N LEU A 116 1.61 -1.95 6.08
CA LEU A 116 2.67 -2.69 6.78
C LEU A 116 3.43 -3.62 5.83
N ALA A 117 2.74 -4.37 4.97
CA ALA A 117 3.37 -5.29 4.01
C ALA A 117 4.28 -4.55 3.01
N THR A 118 3.94 -3.30 2.68
CA THR A 118 4.73 -2.42 1.80
C THR A 118 5.74 -1.54 2.55
N GLY A 119 5.91 -1.72 3.86
CA GLY A 119 6.97 -1.05 4.62
C GLY A 119 6.57 0.26 5.31
N ARG A 120 5.29 0.62 5.34
CA ARG A 120 4.81 1.87 5.94
C ARG A 120 4.38 1.65 7.39
N LEU A 121 5.07 2.33 8.32
CA LEU A 121 4.71 2.38 9.74
C LEU A 121 3.29 2.94 9.99
N ALA A 122 2.77 3.75 9.07
CA ALA A 122 1.45 4.36 9.19
C ALA A 122 0.31 3.35 9.36
N GLY A 123 0.48 2.08 8.93
CA GLY A 123 -0.48 1.01 9.15
C GLY A 123 -0.51 0.47 10.60
N LEU A 124 0.50 0.75 11.44
CA LEU A 124 0.56 0.22 12.80
C LEU A 124 -0.62 0.68 13.67
N ALA A 125 -1.11 1.90 13.45
CA ALA A 125 -2.20 2.47 14.23
C ALA A 125 -3.53 1.71 14.08
N GLY A 126 -3.72 0.99 12.97
CA GLY A 126 -4.95 0.24 12.68
C GLY A 126 -4.87 -1.25 12.99
N VAL A 127 -3.76 -1.74 13.54
CA VAL A 127 -3.56 -3.18 13.78
C VAL A 127 -3.33 -3.52 15.25
N SER A 128 -3.59 -4.77 15.60
CA SER A 128 -3.43 -5.34 16.93
C SER A 128 -2.88 -6.77 16.86
N GLY A 129 -2.49 -7.34 18.01
CA GLY A 129 -1.99 -8.71 18.12
C GLY A 129 -0.50 -8.80 18.48
N PRO A 130 -0.01 -9.99 18.87
CA PRO A 130 1.34 -10.18 19.39
C PRO A 130 2.46 -9.84 18.39
N GLY A 131 2.19 -9.83 17.08
CA GLY A 131 3.19 -9.49 16.07
C GLY A 131 3.37 -8.00 15.78
N THR A 132 2.58 -7.11 16.38
CA THR A 132 2.63 -5.67 16.09
C THR A 132 3.95 -5.03 16.51
N GLU A 133 4.45 -5.34 17.71
CA GLU A 133 5.72 -4.83 18.23
C GLU A 133 6.90 -5.25 17.36
N LYS A 134 6.90 -6.51 16.91
CA LYS A 134 7.90 -7.05 16.00
C LYS A 134 7.88 -6.37 14.63
N LEU A 135 6.69 -6.11 14.08
CA LEU A 135 6.57 -5.34 12.84
C LEU A 135 7.05 -3.90 13.03
N ALA A 136 6.72 -3.26 14.15
CA ALA A 136 7.19 -1.92 14.45
C ALA A 136 8.73 -1.86 14.48
N ALA A 137 9.38 -2.79 15.18
CA ALA A 137 10.85 -2.88 15.24
C ALA A 137 11.51 -3.22 13.89
N THR A 138 10.80 -3.92 12.99
CA THR A 138 11.33 -4.25 11.65
C THR A 138 11.23 -3.08 10.67
N LEU A 139 10.32 -2.13 10.94
CA LEU A 139 9.98 -1.01 10.08
C LEU A 139 10.64 0.32 10.50
N SER A 140 11.15 0.39 11.72
CA SER A 140 12.01 1.47 12.24
C SER A 140 13.44 1.35 11.72
#